data_AF-A0A1E4F804-F1
#
_entry.id   AF-A0A1E4F804-F1
#
_cell.length_a   1.000
_cell.length_b   1.000
_cell.length_c   1.000
_cell.angle_alpha   90.00
_cell.angle_beta   90.00
_cell.angle_gamma   90.00
#
_symmetry.space_group_name_H-M   'P 1'
#
loop_
_entity.id
_entity.type
_entity.pdbx_description
1 polymer ?
#
loop_
_entity_poly.entity_id
_entity_poly.type
_entity_poly.pdbx_seq_one_letter_code
_entity_poly.pdbx_strand_id
1 'polypeptide(L)'
;MSFEVIGCQLLHFGPHRTIPNRITGAVRVRIREDLLGNTTQYTLDLPVKSDCGKVPHEQVRTALLTHAAHQLNKLKARHAERLAPARPIAAE
;
A
#
# COMPACT_ATOMS: atom_id res chain seq x y z
N MET A 1 2.18 16.16 -12.11
CA MET A 1 1.89 15.62 -10.76
C MET A 1 2.14 14.13 -10.81
N SER A 2 3.34 13.72 -10.42
CA SER A 2 3.80 12.32 -10.52
C SER A 2 3.80 11.69 -9.14
N PHE A 3 3.13 10.55 -9.04
CA PHE A 3 3.18 9.66 -7.88
C PHE A 3 4.01 8.44 -8.28
N GLU A 4 5.22 8.33 -7.72
CA GLU A 4 6.15 7.24 -7.97
C GLU A 4 6.40 6.44 -6.70
N VAL A 5 6.20 5.13 -6.79
CA VAL A 5 6.62 4.21 -5.73
C VAL A 5 8.09 3.89 -5.97
N ILE A 6 8.98 4.48 -5.17
CA ILE A 6 10.43 4.28 -5.30
C ILE A 6 10.86 2.91 -4.79
N GLY A 7 10.09 2.32 -3.87
CA GLY A 7 10.41 1.00 -3.36
C GLY A 7 9.34 0.42 -2.46
N CYS A 8 9.27 -0.91 -2.44
CA CYS A 8 8.48 -1.69 -1.50
C CYS A 8 9.41 -2.65 -0.76
N GLN A 9 9.29 -2.69 0.56
CA GLN A 9 10.12 -3.52 1.42
C GLN A 9 9.24 -4.26 2.41
N LEU A 10 9.26 -5.59 2.33
CA LEU A 10 8.62 -6.45 3.31
C LEU A 10 9.44 -6.39 4.60
N LEU A 11 8.88 -5.84 5.68
CA LEU A 11 9.59 -5.68 6.96
C LEU A 11 9.65 -7.01 7.72
N HIS A 12 8.48 -7.56 8.01
CA HIS A 12 8.33 -8.82 8.71
C HIS A 12 6.98 -9.43 8.36
N PHE A 13 6.92 -10.76 8.39
CA PHE A 13 5.68 -11.50 8.25
C PHE A 13 5.71 -12.69 9.19
N GLY A 14 4.56 -12.99 9.80
CA GLY A 14 4.44 -14.05 10.78
C GLY A 14 3.00 -14.53 10.93
N PRO A 15 2.82 -15.73 11.50
CA PRO A 15 1.50 -16.28 11.76
C PRO A 15 0.74 -15.41 12.77
N HIS A 16 -0.55 -15.20 12.52
CA HIS A 16 -1.42 -14.48 13.43
C HIS A 16 -1.64 -15.29 14.71
N ARG A 17 -1.40 -14.67 15.88
CA ARG A 17 -1.42 -15.37 17.18
C ARG A 17 -2.78 -15.98 17.54
N THR A 18 -3.87 -15.39 17.06
CA THR A 18 -5.24 -15.78 17.45
C THR A 18 -6.09 -16.34 16.30
N ILE A 19 -5.63 -16.24 15.05
CA ILE A 19 -6.41 -16.70 13.89
C ILE A 19 -5.61 -17.79 13.18
N PRO A 20 -6.03 -19.06 13.27
CA PRO A 20 -5.35 -20.13 12.56
C PRO A 20 -5.41 -19.86 11.07
N ASN A 21 -4.35 -20.21 10.36
CA ASN A 21 -4.20 -20.04 8.92
C ASN A 21 -4.15 -18.59 8.38
N ARG A 22 -3.99 -17.59 9.24
CA ARG A 22 -3.76 -16.21 8.80
C ARG A 22 -2.31 -15.82 9.03
N ILE A 23 -1.67 -15.25 8.01
CA ILE A 23 -0.35 -14.65 8.12
C ILE A 23 -0.51 -13.15 8.00
N THR A 24 0.08 -12.43 8.95
CA THR A 24 0.12 -10.98 8.96
C THR A 24 1.55 -10.50 8.80
N GLY A 25 1.72 -9.38 8.14
CA GLY A 25 3.01 -8.73 8.00
C GLY A 25 2.87 -7.23 7.83
N ALA A 26 4.01 -6.57 7.75
CA ALA A 26 4.08 -5.16 7.42
C ALA A 26 4.96 -4.98 6.18
N VAL A 27 4.47 -4.18 5.23
CA VAL A 27 5.25 -3.74 4.09
C VAL A 27 5.44 -2.24 4.20
N ARG A 28 6.70 -1.80 4.20
CA ARG A 28 7.05 -0.40 4.08
C ARG A 28 7.22 -0.04 2.62
N VAL A 29 6.50 0.96 2.17
CA VAL A 29 6.62 1.50 0.82
C VAL A 29 7.15 2.91 0.89
N ARG A 30 8.07 3.22 -0.02
CA ARG A 30 8.65 4.54 -0.20
C ARG A 30 7.97 5.17 -1.41
N ILE A 31 7.36 6.31 -1.18
CA ILE A 31 6.62 7.05 -2.19
C ILE A 31 7.36 8.38 -2.39
N ARG A 32 7.56 8.74 -3.65
CA ARG A 32 7.96 10.06 -4.11
C ARG A 32 6.77 10.69 -4.81
N GLU A 33 6.40 11.85 -4.35
CA GLU A 33 5.38 12.66 -4.99
C GLU A 33 6.00 13.96 -5.47
N ASP A 34 5.71 14.34 -6.71
CA ASP A 34 6.04 15.66 -7.23
C ASP A 34 4.76 16.48 -7.45
N LEU A 35 4.59 17.52 -6.63
CA LEU A 35 3.50 18.48 -6.73
C LEU A 35 4.06 19.87 -7.00
N LEU A 36 3.76 20.43 -8.18
CA LEU A 36 4.07 21.83 -8.53
C LEU A 36 5.56 22.21 -8.31
N GLY A 37 6.48 21.28 -8.56
CA GLY A 37 7.92 21.48 -8.37
C GLY A 37 8.42 21.15 -6.95
N ASN A 38 7.55 20.76 -6.02
CA ASN A 38 7.94 20.20 -4.74
C ASN A 38 7.94 18.68 -4.78
N THR A 39 9.14 18.10 -4.73
CA THR A 39 9.33 16.66 -4.55
C THR A 39 9.27 16.30 -3.07
N THR A 40 8.18 15.65 -2.66
CA THR A 40 8.01 15.12 -1.30
C THR A 40 8.29 13.63 -1.30
N GLN A 41 9.12 13.17 -0.37
CA GLN A 41 9.40 11.74 -0.19
C GLN A 41 8.94 11.30 1.19
N TYR A 42 8.11 10.28 1.26
CA TYR A 42 7.65 9.72 2.52
C TYR A 42 7.57 8.20 2.46
N THR A 43 7.58 7.60 3.64
CA THR A 43 7.41 6.17 3.80
C THR A 43 6.06 5.88 4.43
N LEU A 44 5.35 4.91 3.88
CA LEU A 44 4.08 4.44 4.42
C LEU A 44 4.23 2.97 4.82
N ASP A 45 3.93 2.66 6.06
CA ASP A 45 3.89 1.28 6.55
C ASP A 45 2.46 0.77 6.38
N LEU A 46 2.24 -0.19 5.48
CA LEU A 46 0.95 -0.82 5.32
C LEU A 46 0.93 -2.18 6.01
N PRO A 47 -0.05 -2.41 6.92
CA PRO A 47 -0.31 -3.74 7.41
C PRO A 47 -0.86 -4.59 6.26
N VAL A 48 -0.16 -5.67 5.94
CA VAL A 48 -0.57 -6.66 4.95
C VAL A 48 -1.03 -7.91 5.67
N LYS A 49 -2.07 -8.54 5.13
CA LYS A 49 -2.60 -9.79 5.65
C LYS A 49 -2.87 -10.74 4.50
N SER A 50 -2.64 -12.01 4.75
CA SER A 50 -2.87 -13.07 3.79
C SER A 50 -3.49 -14.25 4.52
N ASP A 51 -4.63 -14.72 4.01
CA ASP A 51 -5.39 -15.86 4.52
C ASP A 51 -4.93 -17.18 3.87
N CYS A 52 -3.61 -17.34 3.64
CA CYS A 52 -3.08 -18.47 2.89
C CYS A 52 -2.78 -19.73 3.72
N GLY A 53 -2.92 -19.72 5.05
CA GLY A 53 -2.69 -20.93 5.84
C GLY A 53 -1.24 -21.33 6.03
N LYS A 54 -1.02 -22.63 6.23
CA LYS A 54 0.30 -23.26 6.36
C LYS A 54 0.87 -23.56 4.96
N VAL A 55 1.13 -22.51 4.19
CA VAL A 55 1.73 -22.59 2.84
C VAL A 55 3.24 -22.37 2.88
N PRO A 56 3.99 -22.80 1.84
CA PRO A 56 5.41 -22.52 1.72
C PRO A 56 5.70 -21.03 1.81
N HIS A 57 6.82 -20.65 2.44
CA HIS A 57 7.25 -19.25 2.61
C HIS A 57 7.22 -18.44 1.30
N GLU A 58 7.47 -19.07 0.15
CA GLU A 58 7.37 -18.40 -1.15
C GLU A 58 5.96 -17.95 -1.50
N GLN A 59 4.95 -18.81 -1.32
CA GLN A 59 3.55 -18.46 -1.57
C GLN A 59 3.07 -17.34 -0.63
N VAL A 60 3.53 -17.36 0.63
CA VAL A 60 3.25 -16.30 1.60
C VAL A 60 3.81 -14.97 1.13
N ARG A 61 5.07 -14.93 0.69
CA ARG A 61 5.71 -13.69 0.20
C ARG A 61 4.97 -13.16 -1.01
N THR A 62 4.62 -14.02 -1.97
CA THR A 62 3.85 -13.62 -3.15
C THR A 62 2.49 -13.05 -2.75
N ALA A 63 1.73 -13.73 -1.89
CA ALA A 63 0.41 -13.27 -1.47
C ALA A 63 0.48 -11.92 -0.70
N LEU A 64 1.48 -11.74 0.17
CA LEU A 64 1.69 -10.48 0.89
C LEU A 64 2.11 -9.34 -0.05
N LEU A 65 2.98 -9.62 -1.03
CA LEU A 65 3.38 -8.65 -2.05
C LEU A 65 2.21 -8.27 -2.96
N THR A 66 1.39 -9.24 -3.37
CA THR A 66 0.16 -8.99 -4.15
C THR A 66 -0.82 -8.11 -3.37
N HIS A 67 -1.02 -8.39 -2.07
CA HIS A 67 -1.85 -7.54 -1.23
C HIS A 67 -1.27 -6.12 -1.10
N ALA A 68 0.06 -5.99 -0.93
CA ALA A 68 0.73 -4.69 -0.89
C ALA A 68 0.56 -3.90 -2.21
N ALA A 69 0.74 -4.57 -3.36
CA ALA A 69 0.56 -3.96 -4.68
C ALA A 69 -0.88 -3.47 -4.89
N HIS A 70 -1.88 -4.24 -4.45
CA HIS A 70 -3.27 -3.80 -4.47
C HIS A 70 -3.52 -2.58 -3.60
N GLN A 71 -2.96 -2.54 -2.39
CA GLN A 71 -3.09 -1.38 -1.50
C GLN A 71 -2.41 -0.14 -2.08
N LEU A 72 -1.23 -0.29 -2.69
CA LEU A 72 -0.54 0.78 -3.40
C LEU A 72 -1.35 1.31 -4.57
N ASN A 73 -1.91 0.44 -5.41
CA ASN A 73 -2.78 0.82 -6.52
C ASN A 73 -4.02 1.57 -6.02
N LYS A 74 -4.62 1.11 -4.92
CA LYS A 74 -5.74 1.79 -4.27
C LYS A 74 -5.34 3.14 -3.69
N LEU A 75 -4.15 3.25 -3.11
CA LEU A 75 -3.62 4.51 -2.58
C LEU A 75 -3.37 5.51 -3.73
N LYS A 76 -2.75 5.06 -4.82
CA LYS A 76 -2.55 5.85 -6.04
C LYS A 76 -3.88 6.31 -6.64
N ALA A 77 -4.86 5.42 -6.75
CA ALA A 77 -6.20 5.76 -7.24
C ALA A 77 -6.89 6.79 -6.32
N ARG A 78 -6.85 6.57 -5.00
CA ARG A 78 -7.38 7.55 -4.03
C ARG A 78 -6.65 8.88 -4.08
N HIS A 79 -5.34 8.88 -4.32
CA HIS A 79 -4.58 10.12 -4.44
C HIS A 79 -4.96 10.86 -5.73
N ALA A 80 -5.17 10.15 -6.84
CA ALA A 80 -5.70 10.72 -8.06
C ALA A 80 -7.11 11.29 -7.86
N GLU A 81 -7.98 10.60 -7.11
CA GLU A 81 -9.33 11.06 -6.79
C GLU A 81 -9.35 12.25 -5.80
N ARG A 82 -8.49 12.25 -4.77
CA ARG A 82 -8.39 13.38 -3.81
C ARG A 82 -7.81 14.64 -4.44
N LEU A 83 -7.13 14.51 -5.58
CA LEU A 83 -6.64 15.64 -6.38
C LEU A 83 -7.65 16.11 -7.43
N ALA A 84 -8.73 15.35 -7.68
CA ALA A 84 -9.87 15.93 -8.38
C ALA A 84 -10.48 16.95 -7.41
N PRO A 85 -10.49 18.26 -7.75
CA PRO A 85 -11.06 19.26 -6.88
C PRO A 85 -12.50 18.84 -6.57
N ALA A 86 -12.81 18.84 -5.27
CA ALA A 86 -14.18 18.81 -4.80
C ALA A 86 -14.98 19.79 -5.65
N ARG A 87 -16.09 19.28 -6.20
CA ARG A 87 -17.12 19.95 -7.01
C ARG A 87 -17.08 21.49 -6.94
N PRO A 88 -17.20 22.20 -8.08
CA PRO A 88 -17.53 23.62 -8.01
C PRO A 88 -18.83 23.75 -7.24
N ILE A 89 -18.78 24.47 -6.12
CA ILE A 89 -19.97 25.05 -5.51
C ILE A 89 -20.55 25.98 -6.56
N ALA A 90 -21.62 25.55 -7.21
CA ALA A 90 -22.49 26.43 -7.96
C ALA A 90 -23.04 27.46 -6.96
N ALA A 91 -22.56 28.69 -7.07
CA ALA A 91 -23.23 29.85 -6.51
C ALA A 91 -24.33 30.23 -7.51
N GLU A 92 -25.58 30.10 -7.08
CA GLU A 92 -26.75 30.70 -7.71
C GLU A 92 -27.35 31.72 -6.74
#